data_AF-A0A968YT79-F1
#
_entry.id   AF-A0A968YT79-F1
#
_cell.length_a   1.000
_cell.length_b   1.000
_cell.length_c   1.000
_cell.angle_alpha   90.00
_cell.angle_beta   90.00
_cell.angle_gamma   90.00
#
_symmetry.space_group_name_H-M   'P 1'
#
loop_
_entity.id
_entity.type
_entity.pdbx_description
1 polymer ?
#
loop_
_entity_poly.entity_id
_entity_poly.type
_entity_poly.pdbx_seq_one_letter_code
_entity_poly.pdbx_strand_id
1 'polypeptide(L)'
;MHISFAYGLKIASERPLLDPIHFSGKPDVWVRLGSLDSLSSEFSQGQNIVFELPCNLKFSVRNGCEIVVDTPSEIDFSLIRPHILGSGMAFVLRQRGFLVLHASCVAKGDERSHFWVDLGGVNPLWPLRFTNKGIG
;
A
#
# COMPACT_ATOMS: atom_id res chain seq x y z
N MET A 1 -15.24 4.67 12.24
CA MET A 1 -14.42 4.69 11.01
C MET A 1 -13.42 5.81 11.11
N HIS A 2 -12.15 5.53 10.89
CA HIS A 2 -11.05 6.48 11.00
C HIS A 2 -10.57 6.87 9.60
N ILE A 3 -10.27 8.16 9.40
CA ILE A 3 -9.69 8.65 8.14
C ILE A 3 -8.26 9.09 8.41
N SER A 4 -7.33 8.65 7.58
CA SER A 4 -5.94 9.10 7.57
C SER A 4 -5.50 9.48 6.16
N PHE A 5 -4.33 10.10 6.05
CA PHE A 5 -3.72 10.47 4.78
C PHE A 5 -2.30 9.90 4.67
N ALA A 6 -2.04 9.14 3.62
CA ALA A 6 -0.72 8.59 3.31
C ALA A 6 -0.59 8.30 1.81
N TYR A 7 0.62 8.33 1.27
CA TYR A 7 0.90 8.07 -0.15
C TYR A 7 0.11 8.96 -1.12
N GLY A 8 -0.29 10.17 -0.68
CA GLY A 8 -1.16 11.07 -1.45
C GLY A 8 -2.64 10.64 -1.49
N LEU A 9 -3.04 9.65 -0.69
CA LEU A 9 -4.37 9.05 -0.68
C LEU A 9 -5.05 9.21 0.68
N LYS A 10 -6.36 9.44 0.66
CA LYS A 10 -7.22 9.40 1.85
C LYS A 10 -7.65 7.96 2.10
N ILE A 11 -7.30 7.45 3.27
CA ILE A 11 -7.51 6.05 3.64
C ILE A 11 -8.56 6.01 4.73
N ALA A 12 -9.66 5.32 4.47
CA ALA A 12 -10.67 4.99 5.47
C ALA A 12 -10.40 3.61 6.05
N SER A 13 -10.36 3.50 7.38
CA SER A 13 -10.12 2.24 8.05
C SER A 13 -11.01 2.01 9.27
N GLU A 14 -11.31 0.75 9.57
CA GLU A 14 -12.07 0.36 10.77
C GLU A 14 -11.30 0.64 12.07
N ARG A 15 -9.97 0.48 12.04
CA ARG A 15 -9.04 0.76 13.13
C ARG A 15 -8.06 1.85 12.69
N PRO A 16 -7.57 2.72 13.61
CA PRO A 16 -6.68 3.81 13.24
C PRO A 16 -5.34 3.28 12.70
N LEU A 17 -5.01 3.64 11.46
CA LEU A 17 -3.75 3.27 10.82
C LEU A 17 -2.63 4.27 11.10
N LEU A 18 -2.98 5.55 11.16
CA LEU A 18 -2.11 6.70 11.36
C LEU A 18 -2.89 7.73 12.17
N ASP A 19 -2.26 8.88 12.45
CA ASP A 19 -2.94 10.00 13.07
C ASP A 19 -4.17 10.39 12.24
N PRO A 20 -5.35 10.48 12.88
CA PRO A 20 -6.59 10.74 12.16
C PRO A 20 -6.62 12.18 11.67
N ILE A 21 -7.18 12.38 10.48
CA ILE A 21 -7.44 13.70 9.91
C ILE A 21 -8.94 13.97 9.86
N HIS A 22 -9.32 15.26 9.91
CA HIS A 22 -10.70 15.65 9.64
C HIS A 22 -10.90 15.77 8.12
N PHE A 23 -11.83 15.00 7.58
CA PHE A 23 -12.13 15.02 6.15
C PHE A 23 -13.62 14.73 5.91
N SER A 24 -14.27 15.57 5.10
CA SER A 24 -15.64 15.37 4.64
C SER A 24 -15.63 15.04 3.14
N GLY A 25 -15.84 13.77 2.79
CA GLY A 25 -15.93 13.33 1.40
C GLY A 25 -15.69 11.84 1.22
N LYS A 26 -15.57 11.39 -0.02
CA LYS A 26 -15.26 9.99 -0.36
C LYS A 26 -13.76 9.69 -0.14
N PRO A 27 -13.41 8.63 0.59
CA PRO A 27 -12.02 8.18 0.72
C PRO A 27 -11.54 7.53 -0.59
N ASP A 28 -10.24 7.56 -0.82
CA ASP A 28 -9.62 6.96 -2.00
C ASP A 28 -9.43 5.44 -1.81
N VAL A 29 -9.20 5.00 -0.58
CA VAL A 29 -8.95 3.60 -0.22
C VAL A 29 -9.75 3.22 1.02
N TRP A 30 -10.37 2.04 1.00
CA TRP A 30 -11.06 1.44 2.14
C TRP A 30 -10.25 0.28 2.72
N VAL A 31 -10.10 0.23 4.03
CA VAL A 31 -9.41 -0.84 4.75
C VAL A 31 -10.35 -1.43 5.79
N ARG A 32 -10.65 -2.72 5.66
CA ARG A 32 -11.57 -3.44 6.55
C ARG A 32 -11.00 -4.76 7.01
N LEU A 33 -11.40 -5.18 8.21
CA LEU A 33 -11.11 -6.51 8.72
C LEU A 33 -12.25 -7.45 8.33
N GLY A 34 -11.95 -8.64 7.83
CA GLY A 34 -12.99 -9.59 7.46
C GLY A 34 -12.41 -10.89 6.91
N SER A 35 -13.14 -11.99 7.08
CA SER A 35 -12.73 -13.31 6.60
C SER A 35 -12.67 -13.35 5.07
N LEU A 36 -11.61 -13.94 4.53
CA LEU A 36 -11.43 -14.16 3.09
C LEU A 36 -11.77 -15.61 2.67
N ASP A 37 -12.18 -16.47 3.61
CA ASP A 37 -12.44 -17.90 3.34
C ASP A 37 -13.60 -18.12 2.33
N SER A 38 -14.53 -17.16 2.23
CA SER A 38 -15.64 -17.21 1.28
C SER A 38 -15.31 -16.65 -0.12
N LEU A 39 -14.13 -16.05 -0.33
CA LEU A 39 -13.83 -15.33 -1.59
C LEU A 39 -13.34 -16.23 -2.73
N SER A 40 -13.32 -17.56 -2.54
CA SER A 40 -12.93 -18.59 -3.50
C SER A 40 -13.60 -18.52 -4.88
N SER A 41 -14.69 -17.77 -5.04
CA SER A 41 -15.50 -17.73 -6.27
C SER A 41 -15.51 -16.40 -7.04
N GLU A 42 -15.01 -15.30 -6.46
CA GLU A 42 -15.03 -13.96 -7.10
C GLU A 42 -13.70 -13.57 -7.77
N PHE A 43 -12.74 -14.50 -7.82
CA PHE A 43 -11.38 -14.28 -8.34
C PHE A 43 -11.28 -13.98 -9.85
N SER A 44 -12.41 -14.01 -10.56
CA SER A 44 -12.43 -14.03 -12.03
C SER A 44 -12.75 -12.68 -12.69
N GLN A 45 -13.00 -11.61 -11.93
CA GLN A 45 -13.33 -10.30 -12.53
C GLN A 45 -12.57 -9.13 -11.88
N GLY A 46 -11.57 -8.60 -12.59
CA GLY A 46 -10.87 -7.34 -12.26
C GLY A 46 -9.42 -7.50 -11.78
N GLN A 47 -8.83 -6.40 -11.31
CA GLN A 47 -7.50 -6.39 -10.67
C GLN A 47 -7.64 -6.78 -9.20
N ASN A 48 -8.00 -8.04 -8.92
CA ASN A 48 -8.03 -8.57 -7.55
C ASN A 48 -6.74 -9.36 -7.28
N ILE A 49 -6.04 -9.00 -6.22
CA ILE A 49 -4.83 -9.72 -5.78
C ILE A 49 -5.11 -10.19 -4.35
N VAL A 50 -4.93 -11.49 -4.13
CA VAL A 50 -4.90 -12.09 -2.80
C VAL A 50 -3.50 -12.61 -2.53
N PHE A 51 -3.01 -12.33 -1.33
CA PHE A 51 -1.72 -12.80 -0.87
C PHE A 51 -1.78 -13.09 0.63
N GLU A 52 -0.90 -13.99 1.06
CA GLU A 52 -0.77 -14.39 2.45
C GLU A 52 0.62 -14.02 2.94
N LEU A 53 0.68 -13.41 4.12
CA LEU A 53 1.90 -13.13 4.86
C LEU A 53 2.05 -14.17 6.00
N PRO A 54 3.24 -14.26 6.63
CA PRO A 54 3.43 -15.12 7.80
C PRO A 54 2.36 -14.89 8.88
N CYS A 55 2.15 -15.92 9.72
CA CYS A 55 1.11 -15.93 10.76
C CYS A 55 -0.33 -15.95 10.22
N ASN A 56 -0.54 -16.54 9.03
CA ASN A 56 -1.85 -16.70 8.40
C ASN A 56 -2.58 -15.36 8.16
N LEU A 57 -1.83 -14.29 7.93
CA LEU A 57 -2.38 -12.97 7.68
C LEU A 57 -2.65 -12.83 6.18
N LYS A 58 -3.91 -12.94 5.78
CA LYS A 58 -4.32 -12.89 4.38
C LYS A 58 -4.82 -11.49 4.03
N PHE A 59 -4.49 -11.04 2.83
CA PHE A 59 -4.91 -9.77 2.28
C PHE A 59 -5.63 -9.99 0.96
N SER A 60 -6.69 -9.21 0.71
CA SER A 60 -7.27 -9.00 -0.60
C SER A 60 -7.19 -7.53 -0.95
N VAL A 61 -6.62 -7.23 -2.12
CA VAL A 61 -6.51 -5.87 -2.65
C VAL A 61 -7.20 -5.80 -4.00
N ARG A 62 -8.18 -4.90 -4.11
CA ARG A 62 -9.09 -4.85 -5.25
C ARG A 62 -9.18 -3.44 -5.84
N ASN A 63 -9.05 -3.36 -7.17
CA ASN A 63 -9.31 -2.17 -7.99
C ASN A 63 -8.56 -0.90 -7.54
N GLY A 64 -7.45 -1.05 -6.81
CA GLY A 64 -6.67 0.04 -6.26
C GLY A 64 -7.41 0.90 -5.24
N CYS A 65 -8.53 0.46 -4.67
CA CYS A 65 -9.34 1.27 -3.76
C CYS A 65 -9.82 0.53 -2.52
N GLU A 66 -9.46 -0.75 -2.36
CA GLU A 66 -9.94 -1.56 -1.26
C GLU A 66 -8.90 -2.57 -0.81
N ILE A 67 -8.78 -2.71 0.51
CA ILE A 67 -7.96 -3.70 1.21
C ILE A 67 -8.87 -4.39 2.23
N VAL A 68 -8.94 -5.72 2.15
CA VAL A 68 -9.56 -6.57 3.16
C VAL A 68 -8.47 -7.38 3.82
N VAL A 69 -8.43 -7.37 5.15
CA VAL A 69 -7.44 -8.11 5.93
C VAL A 69 -8.16 -9.19 6.74
N ASP A 70 -7.79 -10.44 6.49
CA ASP A 70 -8.18 -11.58 7.30
C ASP A 70 -7.03 -11.94 8.20
N THR A 71 -7.31 -11.90 9.49
CA THR A 71 -6.32 -12.08 10.54
C THR A 71 -6.87 -13.06 11.57
N PRO A 72 -6.03 -13.97 12.09
CA PRO A 72 -6.38 -14.72 13.28
C PRO A 72 -6.78 -13.77 14.41
N SER A 73 -7.81 -14.15 15.18
CA SER A 73 -8.41 -13.33 16.26
C SER A 73 -7.44 -12.89 17.35
N GLU A 74 -6.25 -13.49 17.42
CA GLU A 74 -5.27 -13.30 18.48
C GLU A 74 -4.17 -12.27 18.13
N ILE A 75 -4.10 -11.80 16.89
CA ILE A 75 -3.04 -10.86 16.46
C ILE A 75 -3.41 -9.42 16.81
N ASP A 76 -2.52 -8.72 17.51
CA ASP A 76 -2.66 -7.28 17.76
C ASP A 76 -2.60 -6.49 16.46
N PHE A 77 -3.56 -5.58 16.28
CA PHE A 77 -3.60 -4.65 15.15
C PHE A 77 -2.34 -3.79 15.02
N SER A 78 -1.60 -3.55 16.11
CA SER A 78 -0.31 -2.87 16.06
C SER A 78 0.72 -3.58 15.16
N LEU A 79 0.66 -4.92 15.09
CA LEU A 79 1.51 -5.75 14.23
C LEU A 79 1.00 -5.82 12.78
N ILE A 80 -0.32 -5.71 12.58
CA ILE A 80 -0.95 -5.76 11.25
C ILE A 80 -0.78 -4.43 10.51
N ARG A 81 -0.81 -3.30 11.24
CA ARG A 81 -0.77 -1.94 10.70
C ARG A 81 0.42 -1.67 9.76
N PRO A 82 1.67 -2.07 10.07
CA PRO A 82 2.79 -1.93 9.13
C PRO A 82 2.59 -2.71 7.84
N HIS A 83 1.95 -3.88 7.88
CA HIS A 83 1.68 -4.68 6.68
C HIS A 83 0.59 -4.08 5.80
N ILE A 84 -0.41 -3.43 6.41
CA ILE A 84 -1.41 -2.64 5.67
C ILE A 84 -0.73 -1.47 4.96
N LEU A 85 0.05 -0.66 5.69
CA LEU A 85 0.72 0.52 5.16
C LEU A 85 1.85 0.19 4.18
N GLY A 86 2.51 -0.96 4.35
CA GLY A 86 3.55 -1.46 3.45
C GLY A 86 2.98 -2.28 2.30
N SER A 87 2.85 -3.60 2.50
CA SER A 87 2.45 -4.55 1.46
C SER A 87 1.06 -4.26 0.87
N GLY A 88 0.06 -3.97 1.71
CA GLY A 88 -1.29 -3.66 1.25
C GLY A 88 -1.34 -2.44 0.33
N MET A 89 -0.75 -1.32 0.77
CA MET A 89 -0.66 -0.10 -0.04
C MET A 89 0.22 -0.27 -1.28
N ALA A 90 1.26 -1.11 -1.22
CA ALA A 90 2.08 -1.40 -2.40
C ALA A 90 1.25 -1.97 -3.55
N PHE A 91 0.34 -2.91 -3.25
CA PHE A 91 -0.57 -3.45 -4.26
C PHE A 91 -1.62 -2.44 -4.72
N VAL A 92 -2.15 -1.61 -3.81
CA VAL A 92 -3.08 -0.52 -4.17
C VAL A 92 -2.44 0.43 -5.18
N LEU A 93 -1.22 0.89 -4.89
CA LEU A 93 -0.48 1.81 -5.75
C LEU A 93 -0.11 1.15 -7.09
N ARG A 94 0.27 -0.12 -7.09
CA ARG A 94 0.53 -0.89 -8.32
C ARG A 94 -0.71 -1.00 -9.21
N GLN A 95 -1.88 -1.27 -8.64
CA GLN A 95 -3.15 -1.31 -9.37
C GLN A 95 -3.54 0.06 -9.97
N ARG A 96 -3.04 1.15 -9.37
CA ARG A 96 -3.15 2.53 -9.90
C ARG A 96 -2.05 2.91 -10.89
N GLY A 97 -1.17 1.99 -11.27
CA GLY A 97 -0.10 2.22 -12.26
C GLY A 97 1.19 2.79 -11.69
N PHE A 98 1.35 2.87 -10.36
CA PHE A 98 2.60 3.32 -9.74
C PHE A 98 3.59 2.15 -9.58
N LEU A 99 4.87 2.42 -9.84
CA LEU A 99 5.96 1.53 -9.48
C LEU A 99 6.29 1.72 -7.99
N VAL A 100 6.08 0.68 -7.17
CA VAL A 100 6.37 0.72 -5.74
C VAL A 100 7.76 0.15 -5.50
N LEU A 101 8.68 0.99 -5.05
CA LEU A 101 10.05 0.61 -4.71
C LEU A 101 10.20 0.64 -3.20
N HIS A 102 10.65 -0.48 -2.62
CA HIS A 102 11.08 -0.52 -1.22
C HIS A 102 12.48 0.08 -1.10
N ALA A 103 12.56 1.40 -1.24
CA ALA A 103 13.82 2.10 -1.31
C ALA A 103 13.77 3.42 -0.54
N SER A 104 14.89 3.78 0.07
CA SER A 104 15.06 5.11 0.63
C SER A 104 15.37 6.09 -0.51
N CYS A 105 14.46 7.02 -0.76
CA CYS A 105 14.66 8.12 -1.70
C CYS A 105 15.05 9.39 -0.94
N VAL A 106 16.19 9.99 -1.30
CA VAL A 106 16.54 11.35 -0.85
C VAL A 106 16.40 12.28 -2.04
N ALA A 107 15.53 13.29 -1.92
CA ALA A 107 15.41 14.34 -2.92
C ALA A 107 16.54 15.36 -2.73
N LYS A 108 17.42 15.51 -3.71
CA LYS A 108 18.39 16.62 -3.77
C LYS A 108 17.90 17.61 -4.82
N GLY A 109 17.38 18.74 -4.38
CA GLY A 109 16.84 19.78 -5.25
C GLY A 109 17.94 20.54 -5.98
N ASP A 110 17.95 20.43 -7.30
CA ASP A 110 18.52 21.45 -8.19
C ASP A 110 17.79 21.31 -9.55
N GLU A 111 16.73 22.10 -9.73
CA GLU A 111 15.87 22.42 -10.91
C GLU A 111 15.62 21.37 -12.04
N ARG A 112 16.07 20.14 -11.89
CA ARG A 112 15.83 18.97 -12.75
C ARG A 112 15.70 17.80 -11.80
N SER A 113 14.47 17.38 -11.53
CA SER A 113 14.10 16.44 -10.48
C SER A 113 14.73 15.06 -10.68
N HIS A 114 15.98 14.90 -10.27
CA HIS A 114 16.70 13.64 -10.25
C HIS A 114 16.51 13.00 -8.87
N PHE A 115 15.76 11.90 -8.83
CA PHE A 115 15.58 11.11 -7.61
C PHE A 115 16.67 10.04 -7.54
N TRP A 116 17.41 10.03 -6.43
CA TRP A 116 18.32 8.94 -6.10
C TRP A 116 17.59 7.98 -5.18
N VAL A 117 17.55 6.72 -5.60
CA VAL A 117 16.83 5.66 -4.93
C VAL A 117 17.88 4.66 -4.44
N ASP A 118 18.13 4.63 -3.13
CA ASP A 118 18.97 3.60 -2.54
C ASP A 118 18.11 2.37 -2.28
N LEU A 119 18.31 1.34 -3.10
CA LEU A 119 17.72 0.03 -2.96
C LEU A 119 18.60 -0.74 -1.99
N GLY A 120 18.39 -0.56 -0.69
CA GLY A 120 19.11 -1.31 0.35
C GLY A 120 18.97 -2.82 0.13
N GLY A 121 19.99 -3.39 -0.51
CA GLY A 121 20.09 -4.79 -0.88
C GLY A 121 21.56 -5.12 -1.11
N VAL A 122 22.09 -6.05 -0.31
CA VAL A 122 23.47 -6.55 -0.35
C VAL A 122 23.82 -7.14 -1.73
N ASN A 123 24.22 -6.30 -2.69
CA ASN A 123 25.07 -6.64 -3.84
C ASN A 123 25.59 -5.34 -4.50
N PRO A 124 26.91 -5.07 -4.55
CA PRO A 124 27.44 -3.74 -4.83
C PRO A 124 27.61 -3.51 -6.35
N LEU A 125 26.53 -3.51 -7.12
CA LEU A 125 26.63 -3.08 -8.52
C LEU A 125 25.44 -2.20 -8.95
N TRP A 126 25.70 -0.89 -8.86
CA TRP A 126 25.14 0.24 -9.63
C TRP A 126 23.84 0.89 -9.11
N PRO A 127 23.80 2.24 -8.96
CA PRO A 127 22.57 2.99 -8.73
C PRO A 127 21.71 3.03 -10.02
N LEU A 128 20.49 2.54 -9.95
CA LEU A 128 19.51 2.66 -11.03
C LEU A 128 19.04 4.13 -11.14
N ARG A 129 19.37 4.77 -12.26
CA ARG A 129 18.97 6.15 -12.55
C ARG A 129 17.60 6.17 -13.21
N PHE A 130 16.59 6.69 -12.52
CA PHE A 130 15.30 7.00 -13.12
C PHE A 130 15.26 8.47 -13.54
N THR A 131 14.99 8.73 -14.82
CA THR A 131 14.65 10.07 -15.30
C THR A 131 13.15 10.10 -15.58
N ASN A 132 12.43 11.00 -14.91
CA ASN A 132 11.07 11.31 -15.31
C ASN A 132 11.15 12.15 -16.59
N LYS A 133 10.80 11.59 -17.75
CA LYS A 133 10.47 12.39 -18.93
C LYS A 133 9.09 12.98 -18.67
N GLY A 134 9.06 14.15 -18.03
CA GLY A 134 7.86 14.97 -17.96
C GLY A 134 7.31 15.16 -19.38
N ILE A 135 6.04 14.84 -19.55
CA ILE A 135 5.23 15.32 -20.67
C ILE A 135 4.71 16.67 -20.19
N GLY A 136 5.14 17.75 -20.84
CA GLY A 136 4.82 19.13 -20.49
C GLY A 136 6.02 20.04 -20.67
#